data_AF-A0AA41YZ13-F1
#
_entry.id   AF-A0AA41YZ13-F1
#
_cell.length_a   1.000
_cell.length_b   1.000
_cell.length_c   1.000
_cell.angle_alpha   90.00
_cell.angle_beta   90.00
_cell.angle_gamma   90.00
#
_symmetry.space_group_name_H-M   'P 1'
#
loop_
_entity.id
_entity.type
_entity.pdbx_description
1 polymer ?
#
loop_
_entity_poly.entity_id
_entity_poly.type
_entity_poly.pdbx_seq_one_letter_code
_entity_poly.pdbx_strand_id
1 'polypeptide(L)'
;RFHTIIRSKAKAALDSWISDAAGSLLSSFAAGIAAERQAIGAAVTQPWSNGQTEGQITKLKLIKRQMYGRAKLDLLRARLCTA
;
A
#
# COMPACT_ATOMS: atom_id res chain seq x y z
N ARG A 1 -7.37 -11.73 -11.82
CA ARG A 1 -8.69 -11.50 -11.18
C ARG A 1 -8.66 -10.39 -10.12
N PHE A 2 -7.79 -10.48 -9.10
CA PHE A 2 -7.67 -9.44 -8.05
C PHE A 2 -7.51 -8.01 -8.58
N HIS A 3 -6.51 -7.78 -9.45
CA HIS A 3 -6.27 -6.45 -10.03
C HIS A 3 -7.50 -5.87 -10.74
N THR A 4 -8.25 -6.72 -11.45
CA THR A 4 -9.51 -6.32 -12.09
C THR A 4 -10.54 -5.86 -11.06
N ILE A 5 -10.71 -6.58 -9.95
CA ILE A 5 -11.63 -6.23 -8.85
C ILE A 5 -11.30 -4.84 -8.28
N ILE A 6 -10.02 -4.55 -8.07
CA ILE A 6 -9.57 -3.24 -7.57
C ILE A 6 -9.84 -2.13 -8.60
N ARG A 7 -9.49 -2.36 -9.87
CA ARG A 7 -9.68 -1.37 -10.95
C ARG A 7 -11.14 -1.08 -11.26
N SER A 8 -12.00 -2.09 -11.19
CA SER A 8 -13.45 -1.95 -11.43
C SER A 8 -14.24 -1.59 -10.18
N LYS A 9 -13.57 -1.40 -9.03
CA LYS A 9 -14.19 -1.11 -7.74
C LYS A 9 -15.24 -2.15 -7.29
N ALA A 10 -15.11 -3.40 -7.74
CA ALA A 10 -16.09 -4.45 -7.53
C ALA A 10 -15.98 -5.08 -6.13
N LYS A 11 -16.26 -4.31 -5.08
CA LYS A 11 -16.13 -4.74 -3.67
C LYS A 11 -16.80 -6.09 -3.37
N ALA A 12 -17.97 -6.36 -3.95
CA ALA A 12 -18.70 -7.62 -3.74
C ALA A 12 -17.93 -8.86 -4.23
N ALA A 13 -17.05 -8.70 -5.23
CA ALA A 13 -16.24 -9.80 -5.74
C ALA A 13 -15.01 -10.10 -4.86
N LEU A 14 -14.67 -9.23 -3.90
CA LEU A 14 -13.47 -9.36 -3.07
C LEU A 14 -13.53 -10.59 -2.17
N ASP A 15 -14.67 -10.87 -1.53
CA ASP A 15 -14.82 -12.02 -0.63
C ASP A 15 -14.67 -13.34 -1.35
N SER A 16 -15.28 -13.45 -2.54
CA SER A 16 -15.13 -14.63 -3.39
C SER A 16 -13.66 -14.86 -3.74
N TRP A 17 -12.93 -13.78 -4.01
CA TRP A 17 -11.52 -13.88 -4.36
C TRP A 17 -10.65 -14.26 -3.15
N ILE A 18 -10.95 -13.74 -1.95
CA ILE A 18 -10.24 -14.12 -0.72
C ILE A 18 -10.42 -15.62 -0.45
N SER A 19 -11.65 -16.14 -0.58
CA SER A 19 -11.94 -17.56 -0.41
C SER A 19 -11.15 -18.43 -1.37
N ASP A 20 -11.10 -18.06 -2.66
CA ASP A 20 -10.35 -18.80 -3.67
C ASP A 20 -8.83 -18.71 -3.43
N ALA A 21 -8.34 -17.56 -2.98
CA ALA A 21 -6.91 -17.33 -2.73
C ALA A 21 -6.42 -18.05 -1.47
N ALA A 22 -7.30 -18.34 -0.50
CA ALA A 22 -6.95 -19.02 0.74
C ALA A 22 -6.35 -20.42 0.54
N GLY A 23 -6.76 -21.14 -0.52
CA GLY A 23 -6.22 -22.47 -0.88
C GLY A 23 -5.00 -22.43 -1.81
N SER A 24 -4.47 -21.25 -2.12
CA SER A 24 -3.41 -21.06 -3.13
C SER A 24 -2.09 -20.62 -2.51
N LEU A 25 -1.07 -20.42 -3.35
CA LEU A 25 0.20 -19.76 -2.97
C LEU A 25 0.02 -18.33 -2.41
N LEU A 26 -1.17 -17.73 -2.58
CA LEU A 26 -1.51 -16.40 -2.08
C LEU A 26 -2.24 -16.43 -0.72
N SER A 27 -2.27 -17.57 -0.03
CA SER A 27 -3.01 -17.73 1.24
C SER A 27 -2.63 -16.69 2.30
N SER A 28 -1.34 -16.39 2.46
CA SER A 28 -0.85 -15.36 3.39
C SER A 28 -1.31 -13.95 3.00
N PHE A 29 -1.33 -13.65 1.71
CA PHE A 29 -1.83 -12.39 1.19
C PHE A 29 -3.35 -12.27 1.38
N ALA A 30 -4.10 -13.34 1.10
CA ALA A 30 -5.54 -13.40 1.32
C ALA A 30 -5.89 -13.22 2.81
N ALA A 31 -5.13 -13.83 3.72
CA ALA A 31 -5.29 -13.66 5.15
C ALA A 31 -5.05 -12.20 5.59
N GLY A 32 -4.01 -11.55 5.06
CA GLY A 32 -3.76 -10.12 5.30
C GLY A 32 -4.90 -9.24 4.82
N ILE A 33 -5.44 -9.52 3.63
CA ILE A 33 -6.60 -8.78 3.11
C ILE A 33 -7.84 -9.00 3.96
N ALA A 34 -8.08 -10.24 4.41
CA ALA A 34 -9.21 -10.57 5.27
C ALA A 34 -9.13 -9.85 6.62
N ALA A 35 -7.94 -9.74 7.21
CA ALA A 35 -7.72 -9.00 8.45
C ALA A 35 -8.00 -7.49 8.28
N GLU A 36 -7.67 -6.92 7.12
CA GLU A 36 -7.84 -5.50 6.78
C GLU A 36 -9.11 -5.23 5.94
N ARG A 37 -10.13 -6.10 6.03
CA ARG A 37 -11.28 -6.09 5.11
C ARG A 37 -12.01 -4.74 5.03
N GLN A 38 -12.13 -4.02 6.14
CA GLN A 38 -12.78 -2.70 6.16
C GLN A 38 -11.94 -1.65 5.41
N ALA A 39 -10.63 -1.60 5.70
CA ALA A 39 -9.71 -0.65 5.07
C ALA A 39 -9.61 -0.89 3.57
N ILE A 40 -9.50 -2.15 3.15
CA ILE A 40 -9.45 -2.52 1.73
C ILE A 40 -10.80 -2.27 1.06
N GLY A 41 -11.91 -2.57 1.74
CA GLY A 41 -13.24 -2.23 1.26
C GLY A 41 -13.41 -0.73 1.01
N ALA A 42 -12.84 0.12 1.88
CA ALA A 42 -12.82 1.57 1.68
C ALA A 42 -11.87 1.98 0.55
N ALA A 43 -10.67 1.39 0.45
CA ALA A 43 -9.73 1.66 -0.63
C ALA A 43 -10.30 1.35 -2.02
N VAL A 44 -11.17 0.33 -2.12
CA VAL A 44 -11.86 -0.03 -3.35
C VAL A 44 -12.97 0.96 -3.71
N THR A 45 -13.76 1.43 -2.73
CA THR A 45 -14.94 2.26 -3.02
C THR A 45 -14.63 3.76 -3.08
N GLN A 46 -13.75 4.24 -2.21
CA GLN A 46 -13.43 5.65 -2.09
C GLN A 46 -12.63 6.17 -3.29
N PRO A 47 -12.67 7.48 -3.57
CA PRO A 47 -11.85 8.09 -4.61
C PRO A 47 -10.40 8.36 -4.15
N TRP A 48 -10.14 8.25 -2.84
CA TRP A 48 -8.86 8.60 -2.24
C TRP A 48 -7.80 7.52 -2.49
N SER A 49 -6.58 7.97 -2.78
CA SER A 49 -5.40 7.11 -2.96
C SER A 49 -4.29 7.51 -2.00
N ASN A 50 -3.65 6.52 -1.38
CA ASN A 50 -2.44 6.73 -0.58
C ASN A 50 -1.18 6.93 -1.44
N GLY A 51 -1.29 6.96 -2.77
CA GLY A 51 -0.13 7.03 -3.67
C GLY A 51 0.75 8.26 -3.46
N GLN A 52 0.17 9.42 -3.12
CA GLN A 52 0.97 10.63 -2.81
C GLN A 52 1.80 10.40 -1.54
N THR A 53 1.15 9.93 -0.48
CA THR A 53 1.79 9.61 0.81
C THR A 53 2.90 8.56 0.64
N GLU A 54 2.62 7.48 -0.08
CA GLU A 54 3.58 6.42 -0.37
C GLU A 54 4.76 6.93 -1.22
N GLY A 55 4.51 7.85 -2.16
CA GLY A 55 5.54 8.52 -2.94
C GLY A 55 6.48 9.34 -2.07
N GLN A 56 5.94 10.14 -1.14
CA GLN A 56 6.74 10.92 -0.18
C GLN A 56 7.55 10.01 0.74
N ILE A 57 6.94 8.94 1.26
CA ILE A 57 7.63 7.93 2.09
C ILE A 57 8.76 7.27 1.29
N THR A 58 8.53 6.97 0.02
CA THR A 58 9.54 6.36 -0.86
C THR A 58 10.72 7.31 -1.10
N LYS A 59 10.47 8.60 -1.39
CA LYS A 59 11.50 9.63 -1.50
C LYS A 59 12.33 9.74 -0.22
N LEU A 60 11.66 9.79 0.94
CA LEU A 60 12.32 9.84 2.24
C LEU A 60 13.18 8.60 2.50
N LYS A 61 12.64 7.40 2.27
CA LYS A 61 13.37 6.13 2.44
C LYS A 61 14.58 6.06 1.50
N LEU A 62 14.45 6.53 0.27
CA LEU A 62 15.54 6.58 -0.71
C LEU A 62 16.70 7.46 -0.20
N ILE A 63 16.42 8.69 0.23
CA ILE A 63 17.43 9.60 0.76
C ILE A 63 18.12 8.99 1.97
N LYS A 64 17.37 8.41 2.91
CA LYS A 64 17.94 7.75 4.10
C LYS A 64 18.85 6.57 3.73
N ARG A 65 18.48 5.78 2.71
CA ARG A 65 19.29 4.66 2.18
C ARG A 65 20.57 5.13 1.49
N GLN A 66 20.50 6.18 0.66
CA GLN A 66 21.69 6.79 0.04
C GLN A 66 22.71 7.29 1.07
N MET A 67 22.24 7.60 2.27
CA MET A 67 23.08 8.10 3.38
C MET A 67 23.42 7.01 4.39
N TYR A 68 23.24 5.73 4.03
CA TYR A 68 23.54 4.56 4.86
C TYR A 68 22.89 4.63 6.26
N GLY A 69 21.69 5.21 6.34
CA GLY A 69 20.95 5.37 7.60
C GLY A 69 21.43 6.49 8.53
N ARG A 70 22.48 7.24 8.15
CA ARG A 70 23.10 8.29 9.00
C ARG A 70 22.39 9.64 8.92
N ALA A 71 21.36 9.76 8.11
CA ALA A 71 20.58 10.99 7.98
C ALA A 71 19.64 11.18 9.19
N LYS A 72 20.06 12.04 10.13
CA LYS A 72 19.21 12.56 11.21
C LYS A 72 18.13 13.50 10.64
N LEU A 73 17.13 13.85 11.45
CA LEU A 73 15.97 14.62 11.01
C LEU A 73 16.33 15.95 10.34
N ASP A 74 17.31 16.69 10.87
CA ASP A 74 17.72 17.99 10.32
C ASP A 74 18.29 17.85 8.91
N LEU A 75 19.09 16.80 8.69
CA LEU A 75 19.68 16.50 7.39
C LEU A 75 18.65 15.96 6.39
N LEU A 76 17.65 15.22 6.85
CA LEU A 76 16.51 14.83 6.01
C LEU A 76 15.69 16.06 5.60
N ARG A 77 15.36 16.96 6.52
CA ARG A 77 14.65 18.22 6.23
C ARG A 77 15.41 19.05 5.20
N ALA A 78 16.72 19.22 5.40
CA ALA A 78 17.60 19.96 4.50
C ALA A 78 17.79 19.34 3.11
N ARG A 79 17.30 18.11 2.84
CA ARG A 79 17.33 17.48 1.50
C ARG A 79 15.93 17.28 0.90
N LEU A 80 14.89 17.31 1.73
CA LEU A 80 13.49 17.08 1.31
C LEU A 80 12.72 18.38 1.10
N CYS A 81 12.96 19.40 1.94
CA CYS A 81 12.16 20.63 1.99
C CYS A 81 12.82 21.83 1.31
N THR A 82 14.10 21.75 1.01
CA THR A 82 14.91 22.80 0.37
C THR A 82 15.03 22.61 -1.15
N ALA A 83 14.36 21.60 -1.71
CA ALA A 83 14.31 21.31 -3.14
C ALA A 83 13.03 21.84 -3.77
#